data_AF-A0AB32TP18-F1
#
_entry.id   AF-A0AB32TP18-F1
#
_cell.length_a   1.000
_cell.length_b   1.000
_cell.length_c   1.000
_cell.angle_alpha   90.00
_cell.angle_beta   90.00
_cell.angle_gamma   90.00
#
_symmetry.space_group_name_H-M   'P 1'
#
loop_
_entity.id
_entity.type
_entity.pdbx_description
1 polymer ?
#
loop_
_entity_poly.entity_id
_entity_poly.type
_entity_poly.pdbx_seq_one_letter_code
_entity_poly.pdbx_strand_id
1 'polypeptide(L)'
;MGVLSVCEETPSKVFGVPLPHLRKTGQMRQGLPLLLTHLVGFLEKHGLSTSGLFRVDGAIVRQYELRRCFDRGGFPELNSEDVHSSASVLKHFLKLLPGGLIPAPLMIELLKVFRMFNLLCYLVFFLSHVAAERGVNRMSTTNLSLVFGPIIFHVPQGPTMLEEQEMWISFTEYMLDNLKHLLPNMYTYESASNSPAVNVFEAGGDSTIECVQQLPLTETRSKSPKFGRLGRLRRRITHFWRKCTGKVEAIEESYVAGDGLQQSQQTVRFTGRE
;
A
#
# COMPACT_ATOMS: atom_id res chain seq x y z
N MET A 1 41.85 5.94 -8.63
CA MET A 1 41.16 6.85 -7.68
C MET A 1 39.72 7.03 -8.15
N GLY A 2 38.78 6.24 -7.61
CA GLY A 2 37.35 6.45 -7.82
C GLY A 2 36.84 7.37 -6.73
N VAL A 3 36.40 8.56 -7.11
CA VAL A 3 35.86 9.56 -6.18
C VAL A 3 34.56 8.99 -5.63
N LEU A 4 34.57 8.51 -4.39
CA LEU A 4 33.36 8.41 -3.59
C LEU A 4 32.88 9.85 -3.43
N SER A 5 31.91 10.25 -4.24
CA SER A 5 31.14 11.46 -4.03
C SER A 5 30.39 11.26 -2.71
N VAL A 6 31.06 11.64 -1.62
CA VAL A 6 30.43 11.88 -0.34
C VAL A 6 29.48 13.04 -0.61
N CYS A 7 28.21 12.70 -0.85
CA CYS A 7 27.16 13.70 -0.93
C CYS A 7 27.19 14.47 0.38
N GLU A 8 27.57 15.75 0.34
CA GLU A 8 27.29 16.67 1.44
C GLU A 8 25.77 16.65 1.68
N GLU A 9 25.36 15.88 2.69
CA GLU A 9 24.00 15.89 3.21
C GLU A 9 23.86 17.17 4.03
N THR A 10 23.59 18.27 3.33
CA THR A 10 23.14 19.48 4.00
C THR A 10 21.84 19.16 4.76
N PRO A 11 21.65 19.72 5.97
CA PRO A 11 20.51 19.37 6.82
C PRO A 11 19.15 19.70 6.17
N SER A 12 19.13 20.48 5.08
CA SER A 12 17.93 20.84 4.33
C SER A 12 17.68 19.99 3.07
N LYS A 13 18.59 19.08 2.69
CA LYS A 13 18.49 18.35 1.42
C LYS A 13 17.23 17.46 1.40
N VAL A 14 16.51 17.47 0.28
CA VAL A 14 15.24 16.75 0.08
C VAL A 14 15.34 15.70 -1.02
N PHE A 15 16.02 16.01 -2.13
CA PHE A 15 16.16 15.09 -3.26
C PHE A 15 17.35 14.15 -3.08
N GLY A 16 17.16 12.88 -3.44
CA GLY A 16 18.23 11.89 -3.41
C GLY A 16 18.59 11.36 -2.02
N VAL A 17 17.82 11.70 -0.98
CA VAL A 17 18.05 11.24 0.41
C VAL A 17 17.00 10.20 0.83
N PRO A 18 17.32 9.28 1.76
CA PRO A 18 16.36 8.30 2.27
C PRO A 18 15.20 8.97 3.02
N LEU A 19 14.00 8.37 3.01
CA LEU A 19 12.85 8.88 3.79
C LEU A 19 13.14 9.07 5.29
N PRO A 20 13.91 8.20 5.98
CA PRO A 20 14.31 8.45 7.37
C PRO A 20 15.09 9.75 7.58
N HIS A 21 15.89 10.18 6.59
CA HIS A 21 16.59 11.47 6.66
C HIS A 21 15.56 12.63 6.70
N LEU A 22 14.57 12.62 5.80
CA LEU A 22 13.52 13.63 5.77
C LEU A 22 12.74 13.70 7.09
N ARG A 23 12.53 12.56 7.76
CA ARG A 23 11.90 12.53 9.08
C ARG A 23 12.76 13.24 10.12
N LYS A 24 14.06 12.95 10.14
CA LYS A 24 15.02 13.53 11.11
C LYS A 24 15.20 15.04 10.91
N THR A 25 15.14 15.53 9.67
CA THR A 25 15.32 16.96 9.35
C THR A 25 14.03 17.78 9.38
N GLY A 26 12.91 17.19 9.84
CA GLY A 26 11.62 17.88 9.92
C GLY A 26 10.94 18.11 8.56
N GLN A 27 11.44 17.48 7.49
CA GLN A 27 10.89 17.55 6.13
C GLN A 27 9.73 16.56 5.90
N MET A 28 9.12 16.05 6.97
CA MET A 28 7.95 15.18 6.93
C MET A 28 6.85 15.63 7.88
N ARG A 29 5.60 15.40 7.48
CA ARG A 29 4.41 15.55 8.33
C ARG A 29 3.48 14.38 8.10
N GLN A 30 3.01 13.74 9.19
CA GLN A 30 2.11 12.58 9.13
C GLN A 30 2.64 11.44 8.24
N GLY A 31 3.96 11.19 8.28
CA GLY A 31 4.59 10.14 7.47
C GLY A 31 4.75 10.48 5.98
N LEU A 32 4.48 11.72 5.55
CA LEU A 32 4.64 12.16 4.16
C LEU A 32 5.68 13.28 4.03
N PRO A 33 6.52 13.27 2.98
CA PRO A 33 7.41 14.39 2.65
C PRO A 33 6.65 15.70 2.40
N LEU A 34 7.11 16.82 2.96
CA LEU A 34 6.42 18.11 2.81
C LEU A 34 6.33 18.56 1.35
N LEU A 35 7.41 18.42 0.59
CA LEU A 35 7.42 18.70 -0.86
C LEU A 35 6.30 17.95 -1.58
N LEU A 36 6.07 16.68 -1.21
CA LEU A 36 5.07 15.84 -1.86
C LEU A 36 3.68 16.42 -1.62
N THR A 37 3.36 16.77 -0.37
CA THR A 37 2.07 17.38 -0.02
C THR A 37 1.85 18.73 -0.70
N HIS A 38 2.91 19.54 -0.84
CA HIS A 38 2.85 20.84 -1.51
C HIS A 38 2.56 20.70 -3.01
N LEU A 39 3.33 19.85 -3.71
CA LEU A 39 3.16 19.62 -5.15
C LEU A 39 1.82 18.95 -5.46
N VAL A 40 1.40 17.97 -4.67
CA VAL A 40 0.09 17.31 -4.85
C VAL A 40 -1.05 18.30 -4.65
N GLY A 41 -1.02 19.12 -3.58
CA GLY A 41 -2.07 20.12 -3.36
C GLY A 41 -2.18 21.14 -4.49
N PHE A 42 -1.04 21.58 -5.05
CA PHE A 42 -1.02 22.43 -6.23
C PHE A 42 -1.59 21.72 -7.49
N LEU A 43 -1.16 20.50 -7.76
CA LEU A 43 -1.61 19.72 -8.93
C LEU A 43 -3.09 19.33 -8.84
N GLU A 44 -3.62 19.05 -7.66
CA GLU A 44 -5.04 18.81 -7.44
C GLU A 44 -5.86 20.07 -7.77
N LYS A 45 -5.36 21.26 -7.43
CA LYS A 45 -6.06 22.53 -7.65
C LYS A 45 -5.96 23.02 -9.10
N HIS A 46 -4.82 22.83 -9.76
CA HIS A 46 -4.53 23.46 -11.05
C HIS A 46 -4.28 22.48 -12.20
N GLY A 47 -3.90 21.23 -11.90
CA GLY A 47 -3.37 20.29 -12.90
C GLY A 47 -4.35 19.22 -13.39
N LEU A 48 -5.42 18.91 -12.64
CA LEU A 48 -6.30 17.76 -12.96
C LEU A 48 -6.98 17.86 -14.33
N SER A 49 -7.18 19.07 -14.85
CA SER A 49 -7.77 19.32 -16.18
C SER A 49 -6.72 19.67 -17.24
N THR A 50 -5.43 19.63 -16.92
CA THR A 50 -4.35 19.97 -17.86
C THR A 50 -4.04 18.78 -18.77
N SER A 51 -4.10 19.01 -20.08
CA SER A 51 -3.77 18.00 -21.08
C SER A 51 -2.33 17.49 -20.91
N GLY A 52 -2.16 16.16 -20.89
CA GLY A 52 -0.84 15.56 -20.80
C GLY A 52 -0.15 15.71 -19.44
N LEU A 53 -0.88 15.95 -18.34
CA LEU A 53 -0.33 15.90 -16.98
C LEU A 53 0.48 14.60 -16.77
N PHE A 54 1.68 14.73 -16.19
CA PHE A 54 2.71 13.67 -16.02
C PHE A 54 3.33 13.09 -17.30
N ARG A 55 2.70 13.26 -18.48
CA ARG A 55 3.25 12.84 -19.78
C ARG A 55 4.16 13.91 -20.40
N VAL A 56 3.66 15.14 -20.49
CA VAL A 56 4.42 16.30 -20.99
C VAL A 56 5.38 16.75 -19.89
N ASP A 57 6.66 16.88 -20.22
CA ASP A 57 7.65 17.38 -19.29
C ASP A 57 7.60 18.91 -19.17
N GLY A 58 7.80 19.41 -17.95
CA GLY A 58 7.86 20.85 -17.71
C GLY A 58 9.16 21.50 -18.17
N ALA A 59 9.21 22.83 -18.13
CA ALA A 59 10.40 23.58 -18.49
C ALA A 59 11.60 23.20 -17.58
N ILE A 60 12.69 22.71 -18.18
CA ILE A 60 13.84 22.15 -17.46
C ILE A 60 14.44 23.14 -16.44
N VAL A 61 14.57 24.42 -16.82
CA VAL A 61 15.07 25.49 -15.95
C VAL A 61 14.17 25.65 -14.72
N ARG A 62 12.86 25.72 -14.94
CA ARG A 62 11.89 25.84 -13.85
C ARG A 62 11.92 24.63 -12.93
N GLN A 63 11.99 23.41 -13.48
CA GLN A 63 12.15 22.20 -12.66
C GLN A 63 13.40 22.28 -11.77
N TYR A 64 14.52 22.79 -12.29
CA TYR A 64 15.75 22.96 -11.50
C TYR A 64 15.57 23.97 -10.36
N GLU A 65 14.95 25.13 -10.63
CA GLU A 65 14.63 26.13 -9.61
C GLU A 65 13.76 25.57 -8.48
N LEU A 66 12.70 24.86 -8.85
CA LEU A 66 11.78 24.25 -7.89
C LEU A 66 12.52 23.26 -6.99
N ARG A 67 13.33 22.34 -7.57
CA ARG A 67 14.13 21.39 -6.80
C ARG A 67 15.09 22.08 -5.84
N ARG A 68 15.81 23.09 -6.32
CA ARG A 68 16.78 23.86 -5.51
C ARG A 68 16.10 24.59 -4.35
N CYS A 69 14.88 25.11 -4.55
CA CYS A 69 14.11 25.74 -3.49
C CYS A 69 13.79 24.73 -2.37
N PHE A 70 13.30 23.55 -2.73
CA PHE A 70 13.00 22.48 -1.77
C PHE A 70 14.25 21.95 -1.05
N ASP A 71 15.36 21.73 -1.76
CA ASP A 71 16.63 21.28 -1.14
C ASP A 71 17.22 22.32 -0.16
N ARG A 72 16.76 23.56 -0.21
CA ARG A 72 17.10 24.63 0.74
C ARG A 72 16.09 24.76 1.89
N GLY A 73 15.13 23.84 1.98
CA GLY A 73 14.05 23.88 2.97
C GLY A 73 12.94 24.88 2.66
N GLY A 74 12.93 25.49 1.47
CA GLY A 74 11.92 26.45 1.03
C GLY A 74 10.75 25.80 0.29
N PHE A 75 9.68 26.57 0.13
CA PHE A 75 8.51 26.21 -0.69
C PHE A 75 8.35 27.26 -1.79
N PRO A 76 8.47 26.87 -3.08
CA PRO A 76 8.35 27.81 -4.18
C PRO A 76 6.90 28.26 -4.37
N GLU A 77 6.70 29.53 -4.74
CA GLU A 77 5.41 29.98 -5.23
C GLU A 77 5.15 29.35 -6.61
N LEU A 78 3.97 28.72 -6.73
CA LEU A 78 3.54 28.00 -7.92
C LEU A 78 2.32 28.70 -8.54
N ASN A 79 2.33 28.85 -9.86
CA ASN A 79 1.20 29.39 -10.62
C ASN A 79 0.69 28.38 -11.67
N SER A 80 -0.36 28.71 -12.42
CA SER A 80 -0.96 27.80 -13.41
C SER A 80 -0.02 27.34 -14.52
N GLU A 81 1.07 28.04 -14.80
CA GLU A 81 2.05 27.66 -15.81
C GLU A 81 3.02 26.58 -15.29
N ASP A 82 3.12 26.43 -13.97
CA ASP A 82 4.02 25.47 -13.32
C ASP A 82 3.49 24.04 -13.27
N VAL A 83 2.33 23.72 -13.88
CA VAL A 83 1.70 22.39 -13.80
C VAL A 83 2.64 21.28 -14.28
N HIS A 84 3.18 21.41 -15.49
CA HIS A 84 4.08 20.39 -16.04
C HIS A 84 5.41 20.32 -15.28
N SER A 85 5.95 21.48 -14.87
CA SER A 85 7.20 21.54 -14.08
C SER A 85 7.03 20.87 -12.72
N SER A 86 5.93 21.14 -12.03
CA SER A 86 5.58 20.53 -10.74
C SER A 86 5.37 19.03 -10.87
N ALA A 87 4.68 18.57 -11.92
CA ALA A 87 4.50 17.16 -12.22
C ALA A 87 5.84 16.46 -12.48
N SER A 88 6.74 17.06 -13.27
CA SER A 88 8.07 16.52 -13.52
C SER A 88 8.94 16.49 -12.27
N VAL A 89 8.87 17.52 -11.41
CA VAL A 89 9.59 17.54 -10.12
C VAL A 89 9.09 16.45 -9.18
N LEU A 90 7.77 16.22 -9.11
CA LEU A 90 7.19 15.11 -8.33
C LEU A 90 7.69 13.75 -8.85
N LYS A 91 7.64 13.51 -10.17
CA LYS A 91 8.22 12.29 -10.78
C LYS A 91 9.70 12.14 -10.40
N HIS A 92 10.45 13.24 -10.46
CA HIS A 92 11.89 13.24 -10.18
C HIS A 92 12.20 12.93 -8.71
N PHE A 93 11.41 13.44 -7.76
CA PHE A 93 11.54 13.10 -6.35
C PHE A 93 11.42 11.59 -6.13
N LEU A 94 10.36 10.96 -6.66
CA LEU A 94 10.14 9.52 -6.54
C LEU A 94 11.25 8.70 -7.19
N LYS A 95 11.75 9.15 -8.35
CA LYS A 95 12.86 8.52 -9.08
C LYS A 95 14.17 8.55 -8.30
N LEU A 96 14.42 9.61 -7.53
CA LEU A 96 15.66 9.79 -6.78
C LEU A 96 15.64 9.16 -5.37
N LEU A 97 14.52 8.60 -4.92
CA LEU A 97 14.50 7.90 -3.63
C LEU A 97 15.51 6.75 -3.63
N PRO A 98 16.45 6.68 -2.66
CA PRO A 98 17.40 5.58 -2.56
C PRO A 98 16.67 4.24 -2.42
N GLY A 99 16.91 3.32 -3.35
CA GLY A 99 16.21 2.03 -3.42
C GLY A 99 14.81 2.08 -4.05
N GLY A 100 14.35 3.25 -4.50
CA GLY A 100 13.00 3.47 -5.01
C GLY A 100 11.95 3.61 -3.91
N LEU A 101 10.70 3.91 -4.31
CA LEU A 101 9.58 4.04 -3.37
C LEU A 101 9.28 2.72 -2.64
N ILE A 102 9.43 1.59 -3.35
CA ILE A 102 9.30 0.24 -2.80
C ILE A 102 10.63 -0.47 -3.08
N PRO A 103 11.53 -0.56 -2.07
CA PRO A 103 12.78 -1.29 -2.19
C PRO A 103 12.59 -2.75 -2.59
N ALA A 104 13.56 -3.31 -3.32
CA ALA A 104 13.50 -4.68 -3.85
C ALA A 104 13.15 -5.76 -2.81
N PRO A 105 13.68 -5.75 -1.57
CA PRO A 105 13.27 -6.72 -0.55
C PRO A 105 11.79 -6.61 -0.19
N LEU A 106 11.25 -5.39 -0.12
CA LEU A 106 9.84 -5.15 0.18
C LEU A 106 8.93 -5.47 -1.01
N MET A 107 9.44 -5.45 -2.24
CA MET A 107 8.67 -5.87 -3.42
C MET A 107 8.30 -7.35 -3.34
N ILE A 108 9.22 -8.21 -2.88
CA ILE A 108 8.94 -9.64 -2.70
C ILE A 108 7.89 -9.84 -1.60
N GLU A 109 8.02 -9.15 -0.47
CA GLU A 109 7.03 -9.21 0.60
C GLU A 109 5.67 -8.67 0.14
N LEU A 110 5.64 -7.59 -0.63
CA LEU A 110 4.41 -7.04 -1.20
C LEU A 110 3.73 -8.03 -2.14
N LEU A 111 4.48 -8.75 -2.96
CA LEU A 111 3.95 -9.81 -3.82
C LEU A 111 3.39 -10.98 -3.01
N LYS A 112 4.05 -11.38 -1.90
CA LYS A 112 3.52 -12.40 -0.98
C LYS A 112 2.19 -11.94 -0.38
N VAL A 113 2.13 -10.72 0.16
CA VAL A 113 0.91 -10.12 0.71
C VAL A 113 -0.18 -10.05 -0.36
N PHE A 114 0.14 -9.64 -1.58
CA PHE A 114 -0.82 -9.60 -2.69
C PHE A 114 -1.38 -10.98 -3.02
N ARG A 115 -0.55 -12.02 -3.07
CA ARG A 115 -0.99 -13.41 -3.30
C ARG A 115 -1.89 -13.92 -2.19
N MET A 116 -1.55 -13.66 -0.93
CA MET A 116 -2.37 -14.03 0.22
C MET A 116 -3.69 -13.27 0.21
N PHE A 117 -3.66 -11.97 -0.12
CA PHE A 117 -4.86 -11.16 -0.24
C PHE A 117 -5.77 -11.67 -1.38
N ASN A 118 -5.21 -12.09 -2.51
CA ASN A 118 -5.97 -12.69 -3.60
C ASN A 118 -6.68 -13.99 -3.16
N LEU A 119 -5.95 -14.88 -2.48
CA LEU A 119 -6.52 -16.10 -1.91
C LEU A 119 -7.63 -15.80 -0.90
N LEU A 120 -7.40 -14.85 0.00
CA LEU A 120 -8.38 -14.40 0.97
C LEU A 120 -9.63 -13.87 0.26
N CYS A 121 -9.48 -13.04 -0.77
CA CYS A 121 -10.58 -12.49 -1.54
C CYS A 121 -11.41 -13.58 -2.23
N TYR A 122 -10.75 -14.58 -2.82
CA TYR A 122 -11.44 -15.73 -3.42
C TYR A 122 -12.22 -16.55 -2.38
N LEU A 123 -11.60 -16.81 -1.24
CA LEU A 123 -12.24 -17.53 -0.14
C LEU A 123 -13.47 -16.77 0.37
N VAL A 124 -13.32 -15.49 0.71
CA VAL A 124 -14.40 -14.65 1.22
C VAL A 124 -15.50 -14.48 0.16
N PHE A 125 -15.15 -14.44 -1.14
CA PHE A 125 -16.14 -14.51 -2.22
C PHE A 125 -16.96 -15.79 -2.16
N PHE A 126 -16.35 -16.97 -2.12
CA PHE A 126 -17.07 -18.23 -1.96
C PHE A 126 -17.92 -18.27 -0.67
N LEU A 127 -17.36 -17.85 0.46
CA LEU A 127 -18.08 -17.81 1.74
C LEU A 127 -19.28 -16.85 1.69
N SER A 128 -19.22 -15.78 0.91
CA SER A 128 -20.38 -14.90 0.71
C SER A 128 -21.52 -15.59 -0.03
N HIS A 129 -21.22 -16.52 -0.97
CA HIS A 129 -22.23 -17.36 -1.61
C HIS A 129 -22.82 -18.37 -0.62
N VAL A 130 -21.99 -18.97 0.24
CA VAL A 130 -22.47 -19.84 1.33
C VAL A 130 -23.42 -19.06 2.24
N ALA A 131 -23.07 -17.82 2.59
CA ALA A 131 -23.91 -16.95 3.42
C ALA A 131 -25.24 -16.57 2.75
N ALA A 132 -25.27 -16.47 1.42
CA ALA A 132 -26.50 -16.21 0.67
C ALA A 132 -27.50 -17.37 0.80
N GLU A 133 -27.00 -18.61 0.88
CA GLU A 133 -27.80 -19.84 1.05
C GLU A 133 -28.10 -20.19 2.52
N ARG A 134 -27.97 -19.22 3.43
CA ARG A 134 -28.18 -19.42 4.89
C ARG A 134 -29.55 -19.98 5.28
N GLY A 135 -30.56 -19.84 4.43
CA GLY A 135 -31.89 -20.43 4.65
C GLY A 135 -31.85 -21.97 4.66
N VAL A 136 -30.93 -22.56 3.89
CA VAL A 136 -30.74 -24.01 3.78
C VAL A 136 -29.59 -24.46 4.68
N ASN A 137 -28.40 -23.87 4.51
CA ASN A 137 -27.18 -24.34 5.20
C ASN A 137 -27.01 -23.78 6.63
N ARG A 138 -27.87 -22.84 7.07
CA ARG A 138 -27.84 -22.19 8.39
C ARG A 138 -26.58 -21.38 8.71
N MET A 139 -25.71 -21.12 7.73
CA MET A 139 -24.47 -20.37 7.92
C MET A 139 -24.65 -18.91 7.51
N SER A 140 -24.94 -18.03 8.47
CA SER A 140 -24.89 -16.57 8.26
C SER A 140 -23.45 -16.07 8.15
N THR A 141 -23.26 -14.81 7.73
CA THR A 141 -21.94 -14.15 7.76
C THR A 141 -21.34 -14.15 9.16
N THR A 142 -22.14 -13.92 10.20
CA THR A 142 -21.74 -14.04 11.61
C THR A 142 -21.22 -15.45 11.95
N ASN A 143 -21.98 -16.49 11.60
CA ASN A 143 -21.59 -17.88 11.89
C ASN A 143 -20.30 -18.26 11.15
N LEU A 144 -20.20 -17.87 9.88
CA LEU A 144 -18.98 -18.10 9.09
C LEU A 144 -17.79 -17.36 9.68
N SER A 145 -17.97 -16.14 10.18
CA SER A 145 -16.88 -15.34 10.72
C SER A 145 -16.33 -15.89 12.03
N LEU A 146 -17.20 -16.43 12.89
CA LEU A 146 -16.79 -17.14 14.11
C LEU A 146 -15.90 -18.34 13.79
N VAL A 147 -16.19 -19.07 12.72
CA VAL A 147 -15.43 -20.25 12.30
C VAL A 147 -14.17 -19.87 11.54
N PHE A 148 -14.29 -19.00 10.53
CA PHE A 148 -13.21 -18.69 9.60
C PHE A 148 -12.27 -17.59 10.10
N GLY A 149 -12.70 -16.69 10.99
CA GLY A 149 -11.84 -15.63 11.51
C GLY A 149 -10.53 -16.17 12.11
N PRO A 150 -10.59 -17.11 13.07
CA PRO A 150 -9.39 -17.73 13.64
C PRO A 150 -8.60 -18.62 12.66
N ILE A 151 -9.26 -19.19 11.65
CA ILE A 151 -8.62 -20.04 10.63
C ILE A 151 -7.81 -19.19 9.65
N ILE A 152 -8.34 -18.02 9.27
CA ILE A 152 -7.70 -17.12 8.33
C ILE A 152 -6.61 -16.31 9.04
N PHE A 153 -6.90 -15.81 10.25
CA PHE A 153 -6.03 -14.91 11.00
C PHE A 153 -5.58 -15.59 12.30
N HIS A 154 -4.40 -16.20 12.23
CA HIS A 154 -3.78 -16.83 13.38
C HIS A 154 -3.30 -15.77 14.37
N VAL A 155 -3.88 -15.79 15.57
CA VAL A 155 -3.47 -14.92 16.69
C VAL A 155 -2.50 -15.70 17.59
N PRO A 156 -1.28 -15.20 17.83
CA PRO A 156 -0.34 -15.84 18.75
C PRO A 156 -0.87 -15.83 20.18
N GLN A 157 -0.48 -16.83 20.97
CA GLN A 157 -0.86 -16.89 22.39
C GLN A 157 -0.23 -15.71 23.14
N GLY A 158 -1.06 -14.94 23.83
CA GLY A 158 -0.63 -13.74 24.54
C GLY A 158 -1.78 -13.09 25.32
N PRO A 159 -1.48 -12.06 26.14
CA PRO A 159 -2.46 -11.42 26.99
C PRO A 159 -3.61 -10.75 26.20
N THR A 160 -3.34 -10.33 24.96
CA THR A 160 -4.32 -9.68 24.05
C THR A 160 -5.01 -10.65 23.10
N MET A 161 -4.72 -11.96 23.19
CA MET A 161 -5.17 -12.96 22.22
C MET A 161 -6.69 -12.93 21.99
N LEU A 162 -7.48 -12.86 23.07
CA LEU A 162 -8.95 -12.85 22.96
C LEU A 162 -9.46 -11.59 22.23
N GLU A 163 -8.92 -10.42 22.55
CA GLU A 163 -9.31 -9.17 21.89
C GLU A 163 -8.93 -9.15 20.42
N GLU A 164 -7.75 -9.66 20.09
CA GLU A 164 -7.27 -9.77 18.70
C GLU A 164 -8.12 -10.78 17.91
N GLN A 165 -8.50 -11.89 18.53
CA GLN A 165 -9.34 -12.90 17.89
C GLN A 165 -10.75 -12.36 17.60
N GLU A 166 -11.36 -11.64 18.55
CA GLU A 166 -12.63 -10.93 18.32
C GLU A 166 -12.51 -9.89 17.20
N MET A 167 -11.39 -9.17 17.13
CA MET A 167 -11.12 -8.22 16.05
C MET A 167 -11.11 -8.91 14.67
N TRP A 168 -10.45 -10.06 14.56
CA TRP A 168 -10.35 -10.80 13.29
C TRP A 168 -11.66 -11.47 12.88
N ILE A 169 -12.46 -11.94 13.84
CA ILE A 169 -13.83 -12.41 13.59
C ILE A 169 -14.67 -11.25 13.03
N SER A 170 -14.65 -10.10 13.69
CA SER A 170 -15.38 -8.92 13.23
C SER A 170 -14.91 -8.42 11.86
N PHE A 171 -13.59 -8.50 11.60
CA PHE A 171 -13.03 -8.15 10.30
C PHE A 171 -13.50 -9.09 9.20
N THR A 172 -13.53 -10.40 9.46
CA THR A 172 -14.04 -11.41 8.53
C THR A 172 -15.51 -11.16 8.21
N GLU A 173 -16.33 -10.85 9.23
CA GLU A 173 -17.75 -10.54 9.04
C GLU A 173 -17.93 -9.31 8.17
N TYR A 174 -17.15 -8.26 8.44
CA TYR A 174 -17.15 -7.06 7.64
C TYR A 174 -16.77 -7.32 6.18
N MET A 175 -15.76 -8.17 5.93
CA MET A 175 -15.36 -8.54 4.57
C MET A 175 -16.49 -9.27 3.83
N LEU A 176 -17.18 -10.21 4.48
CA LEU A 176 -18.30 -10.94 3.89
C LEU A 176 -19.47 -10.01 3.56
N ASP A 177 -19.82 -9.09 4.46
CA ASP A 177 -20.95 -8.17 4.27
C ASP A 177 -20.67 -7.08 3.20
N ASN A 178 -19.40 -6.71 3.00
CA ASN A 178 -19.00 -5.58 2.16
C ASN A 178 -18.23 -5.98 0.90
N LEU A 179 -18.21 -7.27 0.54
CA LEU A 179 -17.39 -7.81 -0.53
C LEU A 179 -17.51 -7.05 -1.86
N LYS A 180 -18.74 -6.67 -2.25
CA LYS A 180 -19.05 -5.89 -3.46
C LYS A 180 -18.38 -4.52 -3.53
N HIS A 181 -17.97 -3.96 -2.39
CA HIS A 181 -17.24 -2.69 -2.32
C HIS A 181 -15.73 -2.88 -2.17
N LEU A 182 -15.30 -4.04 -1.65
CA LEU A 182 -13.90 -4.36 -1.45
C LEU A 182 -13.27 -4.94 -2.72
N LEU A 183 -14.05 -5.61 -3.58
CA LEU A 183 -13.57 -6.32 -4.77
C LEU A 183 -14.35 -5.98 -6.04
N PRO A 184 -14.35 -4.72 -6.51
CA PRO A 184 -14.81 -4.47 -7.87
C PRO A 184 -13.86 -5.19 -8.84
N ASN A 185 -14.38 -6.16 -9.60
CA ASN A 185 -13.73 -6.79 -10.76
C ASN A 185 -12.57 -7.77 -10.52
N MET A 186 -12.42 -8.37 -9.33
CA MET A 186 -11.47 -9.49 -9.18
C MET A 186 -12.03 -10.85 -9.62
N TYR A 187 -13.36 -11.01 -9.60
CA TYR A 187 -14.02 -12.22 -10.09
C TYR A 187 -15.34 -11.82 -10.75
N THR A 188 -15.31 -11.56 -12.07
CA THR A 188 -16.54 -11.51 -12.86
C THR A 188 -17.07 -12.94 -12.94
N TYR A 189 -18.17 -13.19 -12.24
CA TYR A 189 -18.96 -14.40 -12.38
C TYR A 189 -19.57 -14.42 -13.79
N GLU A 190 -18.92 -15.13 -14.72
CA GLU A 190 -19.59 -15.52 -15.96
C GLU A 190 -20.67 -16.54 -15.58
N SER A 191 -21.90 -16.08 -15.62
CA SER A 191 -23.06 -16.93 -15.41
C SER A 191 -23.05 -17.98 -16.51
N ALA A 192 -22.91 -19.26 -16.12
CA ALA A 192 -23.05 -20.38 -17.02
C ALA A 192 -24.47 -20.37 -17.64
N SER A 193 -24.58 -19.75 -18.81
CA SER A 193 -25.72 -19.90 -19.71
C SER A 193 -25.21 -20.00 -21.15
N ASN A 194 -25.12 -21.25 -21.61
CA ASN A 194 -25.29 -21.73 -22.99
C ASN A 194 -24.44 -21.11 -24.11
N SER A 195 -23.34 -21.79 -24.52
CA SER A 195 -23.28 -22.60 -25.76
C SER A 195 -21.87 -23.19 -25.98
N PRO A 196 -21.73 -24.34 -26.69
CA PRO A 196 -20.49 -25.10 -26.79
C PRO A 196 -19.60 -24.74 -27.99
N ALA A 197 -18.35 -25.23 -27.90
CA ALA A 197 -17.38 -25.48 -28.97
C ALA A 197 -16.60 -24.30 -29.56
N VAL A 198 -15.30 -24.25 -29.24
CA VAL A 198 -14.25 -24.08 -30.26
C VAL A 198 -13.07 -24.99 -29.91
N ASN A 199 -12.84 -25.99 -30.74
CA ASN A 199 -11.61 -26.78 -30.79
C ASN A 199 -10.47 -25.90 -31.32
N VAL A 200 -9.30 -25.89 -30.67
CA VAL A 200 -8.05 -25.54 -31.36
C VAL A 200 -6.95 -26.52 -30.96
N PHE A 201 -6.30 -27.00 -32.01
CA PHE A 201 -5.33 -28.06 -32.14
C PHE A 201 -3.97 -27.75 -31.48
N GLU A 202 -3.29 -28.83 -31.07
CA GLU A 202 -1.85 -29.02 -30.77
C GLU A 202 -0.91 -28.29 -31.76
N ALA A 203 0.39 -28.08 -31.54
CA ALA A 203 1.33 -28.05 -30.42
C ALA A 203 2.69 -27.65 -31.06
N GLY A 204 3.58 -26.98 -30.32
CA GLY A 204 5.02 -27.01 -30.62
C GLY A 204 5.77 -25.68 -30.53
N GLY A 205 6.79 -25.64 -29.65
CA GLY A 205 8.06 -24.98 -29.96
C GLY A 205 8.49 -23.75 -29.16
N ASP A 206 9.02 -24.01 -27.96
CA ASP A 206 10.22 -23.42 -27.34
C ASP A 206 10.27 -21.95 -26.82
N SER A 207 10.67 -21.89 -25.54
CA SER A 207 11.22 -20.81 -24.72
C SER A 207 11.00 -19.34 -25.11
N THR A 208 10.12 -18.66 -24.37
CA THR A 208 10.34 -17.29 -23.88
C THR A 208 9.38 -16.96 -22.73
N ILE A 209 9.85 -16.11 -21.82
CA ILE A 209 9.10 -15.57 -20.68
C ILE A 209 7.92 -14.75 -21.22
N GLU A 210 6.74 -15.36 -21.35
CA GLU A 210 5.53 -14.64 -21.80
C GLU A 210 4.72 -14.11 -20.62
N CYS A 211 4.98 -12.83 -20.36
CA CYS A 211 4.02 -11.75 -20.29
C CYS A 211 2.58 -12.11 -19.86
N VAL A 212 2.16 -11.44 -18.78
CA VAL A 212 0.77 -11.21 -18.35
C VAL A 212 -0.13 -11.06 -19.59
N GLN A 213 -0.87 -12.12 -19.93
CA GLN A 213 -1.91 -12.06 -20.94
C GLN A 213 -2.95 -11.05 -20.46
N GLN A 214 -2.94 -9.90 -21.14
CA GLN A 214 -3.99 -8.90 -21.09
C GLN A 214 -5.28 -9.56 -21.61
N LEU A 215 -6.25 -9.77 -20.71
CA LEU A 215 -7.60 -10.15 -21.09
C LEU A 215 -8.29 -8.95 -21.78
N PRO A 216 -9.08 -9.17 -22.85
CA PRO A 216 -9.62 -8.10 -23.67
C PRO A 216 -10.73 -7.36 -22.91
N LEU A 217 -10.63 -6.02 -22.84
CA LEU A 217 -11.71 -5.17 -22.36
C LEU A 217 -12.79 -5.07 -23.45
N THR A 218 -13.82 -5.89 -23.37
CA THR A 218 -15.06 -5.64 -24.11
C THR A 218 -15.99 -4.75 -23.28
N GLU A 219 -16.36 -3.63 -23.90
CA GLU A 219 -17.12 -2.53 -23.32
C GLU A 219 -18.49 -2.99 -22.80
N THR A 220 -18.62 -3.11 -21.48
CA THR A 220 -19.94 -3.09 -20.85
C THR A 220 -20.30 -1.64 -20.54
N ARG A 221 -21.22 -1.10 -21.35
CA ARG A 221 -21.91 0.17 -21.14
C ARG A 221 -22.78 0.05 -19.88
N SER A 222 -22.17 0.19 -18.70
CA SER A 222 -22.88 0.35 -17.43
C SER A 222 -22.47 1.66 -16.77
N LYS A 223 -23.47 2.38 -16.26
CA LYS A 223 -23.36 3.75 -15.74
C LYS A 223 -22.29 3.79 -14.64
N SER A 224 -21.26 4.61 -14.84
CA SER A 224 -20.22 4.88 -13.86
C SER A 224 -20.86 5.35 -12.54
N PRO A 225 -20.56 4.69 -11.39
CA PRO A 225 -21.09 5.13 -10.12
C PRO A 225 -20.40 6.45 -9.74
N LYS A 226 -21.20 7.46 -9.39
CA LYS A 226 -20.72 8.78 -8.96
C LYS A 226 -19.70 8.62 -7.83
N PHE A 227 -18.46 9.09 -8.07
CA PHE A 227 -17.25 8.97 -7.22
C PHE A 227 -17.33 9.66 -5.84
N GLY A 228 -18.52 9.97 -5.32
CA GLY A 228 -18.75 10.67 -4.04
C GLY A 228 -18.79 9.77 -2.79
N ARG A 229 -18.56 8.46 -2.90
CA ARG A 229 -18.57 7.52 -1.73
C ARG A 229 -17.20 6.98 -1.32
N LEU A 230 -16.16 7.12 -2.15
CA LEU A 230 -14.80 6.70 -1.82
C LEU A 230 -14.21 7.47 -0.64
N GLY A 231 -14.62 8.72 -0.41
CA GLY A 231 -14.21 9.48 0.79
C GLY A 231 -14.71 8.88 2.11
N ARG A 232 -15.92 8.30 2.13
CA ARG A 232 -16.46 7.61 3.33
C ARG A 232 -15.85 6.23 3.54
N LEU A 233 -15.62 5.50 2.44
CA LEU A 233 -14.95 4.20 2.47
C LEU A 233 -13.49 4.35 2.90
N ARG A 234 -12.76 5.33 2.36
CA ARG A 234 -11.41 5.69 2.78
C ARG A 234 -11.40 6.05 4.26
N ARG A 235 -12.30 6.91 4.76
CA ARG A 235 -12.39 7.26 6.19
C ARG A 235 -12.71 6.06 7.10
N ARG A 236 -13.59 5.15 6.70
CA ARG A 236 -13.89 3.93 7.49
C ARG A 236 -12.70 2.98 7.52
N ILE A 237 -12.04 2.78 6.38
CA ILE A 237 -10.82 1.97 6.31
C ILE A 237 -9.69 2.65 7.08
N THR A 238 -9.49 3.97 6.99
CA THR A 238 -8.47 4.68 7.80
C THR A 238 -8.81 4.72 9.27
N HIS A 239 -10.09 4.76 9.66
CA HIS A 239 -10.48 4.71 11.07
C HIS A 239 -10.32 3.29 11.64
N PHE A 240 -10.70 2.26 10.89
CA PHE A 240 -10.45 0.87 11.24
C PHE A 240 -8.94 0.60 11.33
N TRP A 241 -8.18 0.98 10.30
CA TRP A 241 -6.72 0.91 10.30
C TRP A 241 -6.11 1.74 11.44
N ARG A 242 -6.58 2.97 11.75
CA ARG A 242 -6.12 3.75 12.93
C ARG A 242 -6.40 3.03 14.24
N LYS A 243 -7.54 2.35 14.35
CA LYS A 243 -7.91 1.59 15.55
C LYS A 243 -7.04 0.34 15.70
N CYS A 244 -6.65 -0.28 14.59
CA CYS A 244 -5.73 -1.41 14.56
C CYS A 244 -4.27 -0.96 14.76
N THR A 245 -3.78 0.07 14.07
CA THR A 245 -2.40 0.58 14.20
C THR A 245 -2.16 1.29 15.51
N GLY A 246 -3.15 1.99 16.07
CA GLY A 246 -3.04 2.56 17.42
C GLY A 246 -2.94 1.49 18.51
N LYS A 247 -3.39 0.25 18.24
CA LYS A 247 -3.12 -0.91 19.10
C LYS A 247 -1.74 -1.53 18.80
N VAL A 248 -1.29 -1.55 17.55
CA VAL A 248 0.04 -2.07 17.17
C VAL A 248 1.18 -1.16 17.67
N GLU A 249 1.06 0.16 17.61
CA GLU A 249 2.05 1.09 18.18
C GLU A 249 2.14 0.95 19.72
N ALA A 250 1.03 0.64 20.40
CA ALA A 250 1.03 0.34 21.84
C ALA A 250 1.69 -1.02 22.15
N ILE A 251 1.59 -1.99 21.24
CA ILE A 251 2.25 -3.30 21.37
C ILE A 251 3.76 -3.17 21.08
N GLU A 252 4.17 -2.37 20.09
CA GLU A 252 5.59 -2.06 19.85
C GLU A 252 6.21 -1.25 21.00
N GLU A 253 5.50 -0.28 21.59
CA GLU A 253 5.98 0.41 22.81
C GLU A 253 6.11 -0.55 24.01
N SER A 254 5.23 -1.55 24.14
CA SER A 254 5.35 -2.57 25.18
C SER A 254 6.50 -3.57 24.95
N TYR A 255 6.81 -3.88 23.68
CA TYR A 255 7.95 -4.74 23.33
C TYR A 255 9.29 -4.00 23.47
N VAL A 256 9.35 -2.73 23.10
CA VAL A 256 10.54 -1.88 23.26
C VAL A 256 10.76 -1.48 24.72
N ALA A 257 9.71 -1.34 25.53
CA ALA A 257 9.83 -1.13 26.97
C ALA A 257 10.24 -2.40 27.74
N GLY A 258 9.93 -3.59 27.22
CA GLY A 258 10.29 -4.88 27.81
C GLY A 258 11.78 -5.24 27.69
N ASP A 259 12.45 -4.81 26.63
CA ASP A 259 13.90 -5.05 26.41
C ASP A 259 14.82 -4.07 27.16
N GLY A 260 14.26 -3.06 27.84
CA GLY A 260 15.02 -2.07 28.62
C GLY A 260 15.26 -2.43 30.09
N LEU A 261 14.74 -3.57 30.56
CA LEU A 261 14.71 -3.95 32.00
C LEU A 261 15.07 -5.42 32.24
N GLN A 262 16.16 -5.90 31.62
CA GLN A 262 17.04 -6.93 32.19
C GLN A 262 18.39 -6.27 32.45
N GLN A 263 18.57 -5.64 33.60
CA GLN A 263 19.35 -6.18 34.73
C GLN A 263 20.62 -6.90 34.26
N SER A 264 21.79 -6.26 34.29
CA SER A 264 22.65 -6.18 35.48
C SER A 264 22.76 -7.51 36.24
N GLN A 265 23.98 -8.06 36.30
CA GLN A 265 24.40 -9.42 36.74
C GLN A 265 24.49 -10.39 35.54
N GLN A 266 25.63 -10.94 35.14
CA GLN A 266 26.82 -11.33 35.89
C GLN A 266 28.10 -11.06 35.09
N THR A 267 29.06 -10.43 35.77
CA THR A 267 30.48 -10.53 35.45
C THR A 267 30.93 -11.97 35.70
N VAL A 268 31.13 -12.78 34.66
CA VAL A 268 31.98 -13.97 34.74
C VAL A 268 33.30 -13.62 34.09
N ARG A 269 34.30 -13.40 34.94
CA ARG A 269 35.71 -13.27 34.55
C ARG A 269 36.16 -14.59 33.91
N PHE A 270 36.64 -14.52 32.67
CA PHE A 270 37.64 -15.46 32.15
C PHE A 270 38.92 -14.68 31.91
N THR A 271 39.79 -14.67 32.91
CA THR A 271 41.22 -14.41 32.72
C THR A 271 41.88 -15.77 32.51
N GLY A 272 42.26 -16.06 31.27
CA GLY A 272 43.13 -17.17 30.91
C GLY A 272 44.32 -16.65 30.11
N ARG A 273 45.44 -16.46 30.80
CA ARG A 273 46.78 -16.31 30.22
C ARG A 273 47.72 -17.04 31.17
N GLU A 274 48.10 -18.26 30.78
CA GLU A 274 49.42 -18.87 30.94
C GLU A 274 49.71 -19.63 29.64
#